data_AF-A0A7V9WLX0-F1
#
_entry.id   AF-A0A7V9WLX0-F1
#
_cell.length_a   1.000
_cell.length_b   1.000
_cell.length_c   1.000
_cell.angle_alpha   90.00
_cell.angle_beta   90.00
_cell.angle_gamma   90.00
#
_symmetry.space_group_name_H-M   'P 1'
#
loop_
_entity.id
_entity.type
_entity.pdbx_description
1 polymer ?
#
loop_
_entity_poly.entity_id
_entity_poly.type
_entity_poly.pdbx_seq_one_letter_code
_entity_poly.pdbx_strand_id
1 'polypeptide(L)'
;MPAPPAQRAFQNAEPARTALKPVQRALDWLGHSTHTGAMRQVAMSAIRVTYSTPRPVLPHRLDLPLLLNRRGLVGCGAEVGVKRGEYSEVLLEGWSGRHLISIDPWLSAPETDYV
;
A
#
# COMPACT_ATOMS: atom_id res chain seq x y z
N MET A 1 -7.44 12.07 33.49
CA MET A 1 -8.32 12.66 32.45
C MET A 1 -8.77 11.54 31.52
N PRO A 2 -10.08 11.29 31.35
CA PRO A 2 -10.56 10.35 30.34
C PRO A 2 -10.37 10.93 28.93
N ALA A 3 -10.02 10.07 27.98
CA ALA A 3 -9.75 10.44 26.59
C ALA A 3 -11.02 10.94 25.85
N PRO A 4 -10.89 11.84 24.86
CA PRO A 4 -12.02 12.44 24.16
C PRO A 4 -12.83 11.42 23.32
N PRO A 5 -14.16 11.64 23.16
CA PRO A 5 -15.11 10.66 22.64
C PRO A 5 -14.89 10.22 21.18
N ALA A 6 -14.05 10.91 20.41
CA ALA A 6 -13.74 10.56 19.02
C ALA A 6 -12.91 9.27 18.88
N GLN A 7 -12.20 8.84 19.93
CA GLN A 7 -11.34 7.65 19.89
C GLN A 7 -12.10 6.33 20.08
N ARG A 8 -13.36 6.36 20.55
CA ARG A 8 -14.15 5.13 20.80
C ARG A 8 -14.78 4.51 19.55
N ALA A 9 -14.88 5.25 18.45
CA ALA A 9 -15.60 4.77 17.26
C ALA A 9 -14.78 3.86 16.33
N PHE A 10 -13.44 3.91 16.39
CA PHE A 10 -12.57 3.13 15.49
C PHE A 10 -12.13 1.77 16.05
N GLN A 11 -12.44 1.46 17.32
CA GLN A 11 -11.93 0.24 17.98
C GLN A 11 -12.75 -1.03 17.72
N ASN A 12 -13.92 -0.94 17.05
CA ASN A 12 -14.85 -2.08 16.94
C ASN A 12 -15.16 -2.55 15.49
N ALA A 13 -14.37 -2.15 14.51
CA ALA A 13 -14.43 -2.83 13.21
C ALA A 13 -13.36 -3.93 13.19
N GLU A 14 -13.72 -5.15 13.58
CA GLU A 14 -12.90 -6.31 13.21
C GLU A 14 -12.80 -6.33 11.67
N PRO A 15 -11.60 -6.21 11.08
CA PRO A 15 -11.48 -6.47 9.66
C PRO A 15 -11.82 -7.94 9.47
N ALA A 16 -12.90 -8.22 8.72
CA ALA A 16 -13.21 -9.56 8.28
C ALA A 16 -11.94 -10.16 7.68
N ARG A 17 -11.28 -11.07 8.42
CA ARG A 17 -10.10 -11.81 7.99
C ARG A 17 -10.53 -12.72 6.86
N THR A 18 -10.68 -12.15 5.68
CA THR A 18 -11.01 -12.88 4.47
C THR A 18 -9.74 -13.64 4.13
N ALA A 19 -9.75 -14.94 4.42
CA ALA A 19 -8.66 -15.82 4.08
C ALA A 19 -8.31 -15.62 2.59
N LEU A 20 -7.06 -15.24 2.33
CA LEU A 20 -6.54 -15.09 0.97
C LEU A 20 -6.82 -16.39 0.20
N LYS A 21 -7.40 -16.27 -0.99
CA LYS A 21 -7.67 -17.43 -1.86
C LYS A 21 -6.34 -18.13 -2.18
N PRO A 22 -6.33 -19.45 -2.40
CA PRO A 22 -5.09 -20.22 -2.65
C PRO A 22 -4.20 -19.62 -3.76
N VAL A 23 -4.80 -19.01 -4.77
CA VAL A 23 -4.08 -18.30 -5.84
C VAL A 23 -3.34 -17.05 -5.33
N GLN A 24 -3.93 -16.28 -4.41
CA GLN A 24 -3.27 -15.11 -3.81
C GLN A 24 -2.08 -15.56 -2.94
N ARG A 25 -2.24 -16.63 -2.15
CA ARG A 25 -1.14 -17.22 -1.36
C ARG A 25 0.02 -17.71 -2.22
N ALA A 26 -0.28 -18.32 -3.37
CA ALA A 26 0.75 -18.78 -4.31
C ALA A 26 1.48 -17.59 -4.96
N LEU A 27 0.77 -16.52 -5.30
CA LEU A 27 1.35 -15.30 -5.87
C LEU A 27 2.17 -14.52 -4.83
N ASP A 28 1.74 -14.48 -3.57
CA ASP A 28 2.49 -13.89 -2.46
C ASP A 28 3.78 -14.67 -2.18
N TRP A 29 3.71 -16.01 -2.16
CA TRP A 29 4.90 -16.87 -2.00
C TRP A 29 5.91 -16.70 -3.15
N LEU A 30 5.44 -16.53 -4.39
CA LEU A 30 6.28 -16.17 -5.54
C LEU A 30 6.89 -14.76 -5.41
N GLY A 31 6.22 -13.83 -4.73
CA GLY A 31 6.75 -12.50 -4.43
C GLY A 31 7.91 -12.49 -3.42
N HIS A 32 7.95 -13.47 -2.51
CA HIS A 32 8.93 -13.56 -1.41
C HIS A 32 10.13 -14.47 -1.70
N SER A 33 10.15 -15.24 -2.78
CA SER A 33 11.24 -16.17 -3.11
C SER A 33 12.35 -15.47 -3.90
N THR A 34 13.49 -15.28 -3.23
CA THR A 34 14.74 -14.75 -3.79
C THR A 34 15.44 -15.80 -4.67
N HIS A 35 14.96 -16.05 -5.90
CA HIS A 35 15.79 -16.67 -6.95
C HIS A 35 15.26 -16.35 -8.37
N THR A 36 16.14 -15.79 -9.21
CA THR A 36 16.01 -15.39 -10.63
C THR A 36 15.07 -14.19 -10.94
N GLY A 37 15.68 -13.02 -11.18
CA GLY A 37 14.97 -11.77 -11.52
C GLY A 37 14.04 -11.86 -12.74
N ALA A 38 14.31 -12.76 -13.70
CA ALA A 38 13.48 -12.97 -14.88
C ALA A 38 12.11 -13.62 -14.55
N MET A 39 12.07 -14.63 -13.66
CA MET A 39 10.81 -15.27 -13.26
C MET A 39 9.94 -14.30 -12.46
N ARG A 40 10.55 -13.47 -11.62
CA ARG A 40 9.85 -12.36 -10.92
C ARG A 40 9.20 -11.41 -11.91
N GLN A 41 9.89 -11.02 -12.98
CA GLN A 41 9.36 -10.09 -13.96
C GLN A 41 8.13 -10.64 -14.71
N VAL A 42 8.16 -11.92 -15.08
CA VAL A 42 7.03 -12.60 -15.74
C VAL A 42 5.87 -12.78 -14.77
N ALA A 43 6.12 -13.25 -13.54
CA ALA A 43 5.08 -13.39 -12.51
C ALA A 43 4.42 -12.05 -12.17
N MET A 44 5.21 -10.98 -12.02
CA MET A 44 4.70 -9.63 -11.79
C MET A 44 3.90 -9.11 -12.99
N SER A 45 4.28 -9.47 -14.22
CA SER A 45 3.53 -9.08 -15.42
C SER A 45 2.11 -9.65 -15.42
N ALA A 46 1.93 -10.92 -15.04
CA ALA A 46 0.61 -11.53 -14.91
C ALA A 46 -0.22 -10.89 -13.78
N ILE A 47 0.41 -10.63 -12.63
CA ILE A 47 -0.24 -9.95 -11.49
C ILE A 47 -0.71 -8.54 -11.88
N ARG A 48 0.11 -7.79 -12.63
CA ARG A 48 -0.19 -6.44 -13.08
C ARG A 48 -1.43 -6.37 -13.99
N VAL A 49 -1.82 -7.46 -14.64
CA VAL A 49 -3.10 -7.52 -15.38
C VAL A 49 -4.29 -7.29 -14.44
N THR A 50 -4.18 -7.71 -13.18
CA THR A 50 -5.27 -7.55 -12.20
C THR A 50 -5.49 -6.09 -11.77
N TYR A 51 -4.58 -5.17 -12.10
CA TYR A 51 -4.62 -3.79 -11.59
C TYR A 51 -5.82 -2.99 -12.09
N SER A 52 -6.33 -3.32 -13.27
CA SER A 52 -7.54 -2.74 -13.83
C SER A 52 -8.83 -3.36 -13.28
N THR A 53 -8.74 -4.44 -12.50
CA THR A 53 -9.91 -5.08 -11.89
C THR A 53 -10.28 -4.41 -10.56
N PRO A 54 -11.53 -4.53 -10.08
CA PRO A 54 -11.94 -3.94 -8.79
C PRO A 54 -11.15 -4.46 -7.58
N ARG A 55 -10.66 -5.70 -7.63
CA ARG A 55 -9.93 -6.38 -6.53
C ARG A 55 -8.56 -6.86 -7.02
N PRO A 56 -7.58 -5.95 -7.14
CA PRO A 56 -6.26 -6.26 -7.68
C PRO A 56 -5.47 -7.06 -6.63
N VAL A 57 -4.55 -7.90 -7.08
CA VAL A 57 -3.55 -8.53 -6.21
C VAL A 57 -2.34 -7.62 -6.20
N LEU A 58 -2.05 -6.96 -5.07
CA LEU A 58 -0.90 -6.07 -4.92
C LEU A 58 0.11 -6.71 -3.96
N PRO A 59 1.06 -7.53 -4.47
CA PRO A 59 1.96 -8.31 -3.62
C PRO A 59 3.03 -7.44 -2.93
N HIS A 60 3.37 -6.29 -3.52
CA HIS A 60 4.42 -5.42 -3.01
C HIS A 60 4.01 -3.95 -3.12
N ARG A 61 4.29 -3.16 -2.07
CA ARG A 61 3.94 -1.72 -2.04
C ARG A 61 4.59 -0.92 -3.19
N LEU A 62 5.78 -1.32 -3.63
CA LEU A 62 6.47 -0.67 -4.76
C LEU A 62 5.67 -0.73 -6.08
N ASP A 63 4.66 -1.59 -6.21
CA ASP A 63 3.79 -1.62 -7.38
C ASP A 63 2.55 -0.71 -7.25
N LEU A 64 2.33 -0.10 -6.08
CA LEU A 64 1.24 0.84 -5.85
C LEU A 64 1.21 1.99 -6.86
N PRO A 65 2.34 2.64 -7.22
CA PRO A 65 2.32 3.72 -8.20
C PRO A 65 1.77 3.27 -9.56
N LEU A 66 2.19 2.08 -10.00
CA LEU A 66 1.72 1.48 -11.25
C LEU A 66 0.23 1.14 -11.20
N LEU A 67 -0.25 0.61 -10.07
CA LEU A 67 -1.68 0.34 -9.86
C LEU A 67 -2.51 1.63 -9.96
N LEU A 68 -2.08 2.71 -9.31
CA LEU A 68 -2.77 3.99 -9.34
C LEU A 68 -2.83 4.56 -10.77
N ASN A 69 -1.71 4.52 -11.50
CA ASN A 69 -1.64 4.96 -12.89
C ASN A 69 -2.57 4.14 -13.80
N ARG A 70 -2.55 2.80 -13.67
CA ARG A 70 -3.43 1.88 -14.44
C ARG A 70 -4.90 2.16 -14.24
N ARG A 71 -5.28 2.74 -13.09
CA ARG A 71 -6.64 3.11 -12.75
C ARG A 71 -7.01 4.55 -13.09
N GLY A 72 -6.08 5.32 -13.67
CA GLY A 72 -6.31 6.74 -13.95
C GLY A 72 -6.43 7.61 -12.69
N LEU A 73 -5.94 7.13 -11.53
CA LEU A 73 -5.95 7.87 -10.27
C LEU A 73 -4.77 8.85 -10.24
N VAL A 74 -4.75 9.79 -11.18
CA VAL A 74 -3.64 10.72 -11.44
C VAL A 74 -3.94 12.15 -10.97
N GLY A 75 -4.95 12.31 -10.13
CA GLY A 75 -5.37 13.58 -9.56
C GLY A 75 -4.53 13.99 -8.35
N CYS A 76 -5.22 14.39 -7.28
CA CYS A 76 -4.62 14.66 -5.99
C CYS A 76 -4.71 13.42 -5.11
N GLY A 77 -3.63 13.07 -4.42
CA GLY A 77 -3.56 12.00 -3.45
C GLY A 77 -3.27 12.54 -2.05
N ALA A 78 -3.66 11.80 -1.03
CA ALA A 78 -3.26 12.06 0.35
C ALA A 78 -2.56 10.81 0.90
N GLU A 79 -1.35 10.98 1.41
CA GLU A 79 -0.61 9.94 2.13
C GLU A 79 -0.68 10.25 3.63
N VAL A 80 -1.11 9.26 4.42
CA VAL A 80 -1.19 9.37 5.88
C VAL A 80 -0.16 8.44 6.49
N GLY A 81 0.71 8.97 7.35
CA GLY A 81 1.80 8.22 7.98
C GLY A 81 3.09 8.23 7.16
N VAL A 82 3.58 9.43 6.83
CA VAL A 82 4.73 9.67 5.94
C VAL A 82 6.07 9.35 6.63
N LYS A 83 6.17 9.57 7.94
CA LYS A 83 7.39 9.43 8.74
C LYS A 83 8.56 10.23 8.14
N ARG A 84 9.53 9.55 7.51
CA ARG A 84 10.69 10.18 6.85
C ARG A 84 10.49 10.46 5.36
N GLY A 85 9.35 10.08 4.77
CA GLY A 85 9.07 10.29 3.35
C GLY A 85 9.77 9.34 2.38
N GLU A 86 10.51 8.34 2.87
CA GLU A 86 11.25 7.39 2.00
C GLU A 86 10.34 6.64 1.02
N TYR A 87 9.14 6.28 1.45
CA TYR A 87 8.18 5.67 0.54
C TYR A 87 7.47 6.71 -0.36
N SER A 88 7.31 7.94 0.13
CA SER A 88 6.76 9.03 -0.67
C SER A 88 7.64 9.33 -1.88
N GLU A 89 8.98 9.25 -1.75
CA GLU A 89 9.91 9.38 -2.88
C GLU A 89 9.63 8.33 -3.95
N VAL A 90 9.58 7.06 -3.57
CA VAL A 90 9.23 5.95 -4.47
C VAL A 90 7.86 6.18 -5.12
N LEU A 91 6.88 6.64 -4.35
CA LEU A 91 5.54 6.90 -4.84
C LEU A 91 5.57 7.99 -5.91
N LEU A 92 6.25 9.11 -5.66
CA LEU A 92 6.36 10.25 -6.57
C LEU A 92 7.17 9.94 -7.83
N GLU A 93 8.19 9.09 -7.74
CA GLU A 93 8.95 8.64 -8.91
C GLU A 93 8.10 7.80 -9.88
N GLY A 94 7.20 6.98 -9.34
CA GLY A 94 6.41 6.03 -10.13
C GLY A 94 4.98 6.49 -10.47
N TRP A 95 4.41 7.43 -9.71
CA TRP A 95 3.00 7.83 -9.81
C TRP A 95 2.85 9.10 -10.63
N SER A 96 2.00 9.07 -11.65
CA SER A 96 1.73 10.23 -12.52
C SER A 96 0.69 11.19 -11.92
N GLY A 97 0.59 11.24 -10.60
CA GLY A 97 -0.31 12.13 -9.89
C GLY A 97 0.03 13.59 -10.09
N ARG A 98 -0.98 14.46 -10.01
CA ARG A 98 -0.79 15.91 -10.08
C ARG A 98 -0.20 16.48 -8.80
N HIS A 99 -0.60 15.94 -7.65
CA HIS A 99 -0.21 16.45 -6.34
C HIS A 99 -0.35 15.36 -5.26
N LEU A 100 0.61 15.30 -4.35
CA LEU A 100 0.57 14.44 -3.17
C LEU A 100 0.56 15.31 -1.91
N ILE A 101 -0.46 15.13 -1.07
CA ILE A 101 -0.55 15.75 0.24
C ILE A 101 0.02 14.77 1.26
N SER A 102 1.17 15.09 1.83
CA SER A 102 1.84 14.31 2.86
C SER A 102 1.33 14.71 4.24
N ILE A 103 0.69 13.79 4.94
CA ILE A 103 0.10 14.00 6.26
C ILE A 103 0.80 13.09 7.27
N ASP A 104 1.48 13.70 8.23
CA ASP A 104 2.05 12.97 9.36
C ASP A 104 1.54 13.52 10.70
N PRO A 105 0.59 12.83 11.35
CA PRO A 105 0.09 13.24 12.67
C PRO A 105 1.06 12.87 13.81
N TRP A 106 2.16 12.16 13.53
CA TRP A 106 3.04 11.56 14.53
C TRP A 106 4.24 12.43 14.93
N LEU A 107 4.28 13.70 14.49
CA LEU A 107 5.29 14.69 14.91
C LEU A 107 5.40 14.86 16.44
N SER A 108 4.34 14.53 17.18
CA SER A 108 4.30 14.58 18.65
C SER A 108 4.52 13.24 19.34
N ALA A 109 4.68 12.14 18.61
CA ALA A 109 4.94 10.83 19.19
C ALA A 109 6.44 10.57 19.30
N PRO A 110 6.92 9.98 20.41
CA PRO A 110 8.29 9.47 20.52
C PRO A 110 8.64 8.57 19.33
N GLU A 111 9.89 8.63 18.87
CA GLU A 111 10.36 7.80 17.74
C GLU A 111 10.20 6.28 18.01
N THR A 112 10.20 5.89 19.28
CA THR A 112 9.95 4.53 19.76
C THR A 112 8.54 4.01 19.46
N ASP A 113 7.59 4.89 19.19
CA ASP A 113 6.18 4.54 18.98
C ASP A 113 5.87 4.24 17.51
N TYR A 114 6.85 4.44 16.62
CA TYR A 114 6.77 4.03 15.22
C TYR A 114 7.16 2.53 15.12
N VAL A 115 6.14 1.67 15.03
CA VAL A 115 6.27 0.21 14.80
C VAL A 115 6.77 -0.11 13.39
#